data_AF-A0A4Q2LGV2-F1
#
_entry.id   AF-A0A4Q2LGV2-F1
#
_cell.length_a   1.000
_cell.length_b   1.000
_cell.length_c   1.000
_cell.angle_alpha   90.00
_cell.angle_beta   90.00
_cell.angle_gamma   90.00
#
_symmetry.space_group_name_H-M   'P 1'
#
loop_
_entity.id
_entity.type
_entity.pdbx_description
1 polymer ?
#
loop_
_entity_poly.entity_id
_entity_poly.type
_entity_poly.pdbx_seq_one_letter_code
_entity_poly.pdbx_strand_id
1 'polypeptide(L)'
;MKIRIKGEFHSMGKKTAWEVESSIWIRPLKKKGVIKQLKERGLILVTYFDHKDVRRVKEFHVSLLESVKVRKFRGKTDTIVKRDQVNTEFEKVREFHKAFKYPMNDNPTPMSKEMILNRTGFIAEELIEALHATSFNENEFNALYTEFRLRLSQSFHKQVVKPYPRNYFDVLTGQIDSCTDISYFNKGDFTILGTCPDPIFNIVHEANMNKLHADGYPRYNEHGKIIKPEGWVAPEPLIEKEIQRQKKKK
;
A
#
# COMPACT_ATOMS: atom_id res chain seq x y z
N MET A 1 11.48 1.65 -42.15
CA MET A 1 10.97 2.93 -41.60
C MET A 1 10.55 2.71 -40.15
N LYS A 2 11.32 3.21 -39.17
CA LYS A 2 11.13 2.91 -37.74
C LYS A 2 9.94 3.70 -37.16
N ILE A 3 8.83 3.01 -36.95
CA ILE A 3 7.72 3.51 -36.15
C ILE A 3 8.17 3.43 -34.70
N ARG A 4 7.95 4.46 -33.90
CA ARG A 4 8.58 4.53 -32.58
C ARG A 4 7.64 5.20 -31.59
N ILE A 5 6.95 4.33 -30.87
CA ILE A 5 5.83 4.54 -29.96
C ILE A 5 6.32 4.77 -28.53
N LYS A 6 5.83 5.83 -27.88
CA LYS A 6 6.01 6.15 -26.46
C LYS A 6 4.68 5.85 -25.77
N GLY A 7 4.68 4.89 -24.85
CA GLY A 7 3.65 4.79 -23.82
C GLY A 7 4.07 5.61 -22.60
N GLU A 8 3.11 6.15 -21.86
CA GLU A 8 3.32 6.63 -20.50
C GLU A 8 3.26 5.40 -19.59
N PHE A 9 4.37 5.06 -18.93
CA PHE A 9 4.40 3.98 -17.93
C PHE A 9 4.40 4.59 -16.54
N HIS A 10 3.44 4.15 -15.72
CA HIS A 10 3.54 4.23 -14.26
C HIS A 10 4.39 3.05 -13.78
N SER A 11 5.26 3.31 -12.81
CA SER A 11 6.29 2.39 -12.36
C SER A 11 5.73 1.11 -11.75
N MET A 12 6.13 -0.05 -12.27
CA MET A 12 6.77 -1.14 -11.52
C MET A 12 7.17 -2.25 -12.49
N GLY A 13 8.38 -2.78 -12.30
CA GLY A 13 9.04 -3.64 -13.27
C GLY A 13 8.35 -4.98 -13.48
N LYS A 14 7.91 -5.23 -14.73
CA LYS A 14 8.15 -6.44 -15.55
C LYS A 14 7.63 -6.12 -16.96
N LYS A 15 8.31 -6.62 -18.00
CA LYS A 15 8.05 -6.33 -19.43
C LYS A 15 6.58 -6.64 -19.79
N THR A 16 5.72 -5.63 -19.88
CA THR A 16 4.33 -5.83 -20.33
C THR A 16 4.20 -5.50 -21.80
N ALA A 17 3.67 -6.48 -22.52
CA ALA A 17 3.25 -6.39 -23.91
C ALA A 17 2.12 -5.35 -24.04
N TRP A 18 2.03 -4.71 -25.19
CA TRP A 18 1.05 -3.67 -25.47
C TRP A 18 -0.38 -4.24 -25.48
N GLU A 19 -1.30 -3.64 -24.71
CA GLU A 19 -2.69 -4.09 -24.59
C GLU A 19 -3.64 -3.21 -25.42
N VAL A 20 -4.86 -3.71 -25.68
CA VAL A 20 -5.94 -2.89 -26.24
C VAL A 20 -6.20 -1.71 -25.30
N GLU A 21 -6.52 -0.54 -25.85
CA GLU A 21 -6.62 0.77 -25.18
C GLU A 21 -5.29 1.41 -24.72
N SER A 22 -4.14 0.76 -24.93
CA SER A 22 -2.84 1.40 -24.68
C SER A 22 -2.62 2.61 -25.61
N SER A 23 -2.21 3.73 -25.01
CA SER A 23 -1.80 4.94 -25.73
C SER A 23 -0.40 4.79 -26.32
N ILE A 24 -0.24 5.18 -27.58
CA ILE A 24 0.99 5.00 -28.36
C ILE A 24 1.36 6.24 -29.17
N TRP A 25 2.65 6.44 -29.45
CA TRP A 25 3.14 7.58 -30.25
C TRP A 25 3.60 7.18 -31.66
N ILE A 26 2.83 7.46 -32.70
CA ILE A 26 3.16 7.03 -34.06
C ILE A 26 4.22 7.97 -34.65
N ARG A 27 5.50 7.63 -34.50
CA ARG A 27 6.61 8.54 -34.83
C ARG A 27 6.67 9.12 -36.24
N PRO A 28 6.45 8.34 -37.32
CA PRO A 28 6.41 8.87 -38.68
C PRO A 28 5.32 9.94 -38.86
N LEU A 29 4.25 9.84 -38.07
CA LEU A 29 3.11 10.75 -38.13
C LEU A 29 3.20 11.87 -37.09
N LYS A 30 4.08 11.75 -36.08
CA LYS A 30 4.16 12.62 -34.89
C LYS A 30 2.79 12.82 -34.21
N LYS A 31 2.01 11.74 -34.08
CA LYS A 31 0.66 11.75 -33.48
C LYS A 31 0.54 10.72 -32.36
N LYS A 32 -0.29 11.02 -31.35
CA LYS A 32 -0.76 10.04 -30.36
C LYS A 32 -1.88 9.20 -30.99
N GLY A 33 -1.82 7.90 -30.78
CA GLY A 33 -2.85 6.95 -31.19
C GLY A 33 -3.17 5.98 -30.05
N VAL A 34 -4.20 5.17 -30.27
CA VAL A 34 -4.68 4.17 -29.31
C VAL A 34 -4.80 2.83 -30.01
N ILE A 35 -4.29 1.77 -29.39
CA ILE A 35 -4.46 0.40 -29.87
C ILE A 35 -5.92 0.00 -29.68
N LYS A 36 -6.62 -0.36 -30.75
CA LYS A 36 -8.02 -0.78 -30.68
C LYS A 36 -8.22 -2.28 -30.85
N GLN A 37 -7.25 -2.97 -31.44
CA GLN A 37 -7.34 -4.42 -31.60
C GLN A 37 -5.95 -5.02 -31.75
N LEU A 38 -5.74 -6.19 -31.14
CA LEU A 38 -4.65 -7.11 -31.47
C LEU A 38 -5.17 -8.10 -32.51
N LYS A 39 -4.48 -8.23 -33.63
CA LYS A 39 -4.81 -9.15 -34.72
C LYS A 39 -3.81 -10.30 -34.76
N GLU A 40 -4.21 -11.38 -35.44
CA GLU A 40 -3.33 -12.51 -35.71
C GLU A 40 -2.04 -12.09 -36.44
N ARG A 41 -1.01 -12.93 -36.37
CA ARG A 41 0.31 -12.70 -37.01
C ARG A 41 1.03 -11.42 -36.55
N GLY A 42 0.74 -10.94 -35.35
CA GLY A 42 1.47 -9.81 -34.75
C GLY A 42 1.12 -8.46 -35.36
N LEU A 43 -0.12 -8.27 -35.82
CA LEU A 43 -0.61 -6.96 -36.26
C LEU A 43 -1.42 -6.28 -35.14
N ILE A 44 -1.36 -4.95 -35.07
CA ILE A 44 -2.19 -4.12 -34.21
C ILE A 44 -2.95 -3.09 -35.03
N LEU A 45 -4.23 -2.92 -34.72
CA LEU A 45 -5.06 -1.86 -35.29
C LEU A 45 -5.00 -0.64 -34.38
N VAL A 46 -4.61 0.50 -34.93
CA VAL A 46 -4.39 1.73 -34.16
C VAL A 46 -5.24 2.84 -34.74
N THR A 47 -5.92 3.59 -33.86
CA THR A 47 -6.64 4.81 -34.24
C THR A 47 -5.91 6.06 -33.77
N TYR A 48 -5.84 7.08 -34.62
CA TYR A 48 -5.23 8.38 -34.33
C TYR A 48 -5.96 9.50 -35.09
N PHE A 49 -5.79 10.75 -34.69
CA PHE A 49 -6.34 11.91 -35.40
C PHE A 49 -5.28 12.52 -36.33
N ASP A 50 -5.65 12.85 -37.56
CA ASP A 50 -4.75 13.50 -38.52
C ASP A 50 -4.60 15.01 -38.25
N HIS A 51 -4.10 15.79 -39.20
CA HIS A 51 -3.91 17.24 -39.05
C HIS A 51 -5.20 18.05 -39.27
N LYS A 52 -6.27 17.40 -39.75
CA LYS A 52 -7.61 17.98 -39.95
C LYS A 52 -8.59 17.48 -38.89
N ASP A 53 -8.09 16.95 -37.78
CA ASP A 53 -8.87 16.28 -36.71
C ASP A 53 -9.82 15.17 -37.20
N VAL A 54 -9.48 14.53 -38.32
CA VAL A 54 -10.21 13.36 -38.80
C VAL A 54 -9.60 12.11 -38.19
N ARG A 55 -10.45 11.26 -37.59
CA ARG A 55 -10.02 9.96 -37.05
C ARG A 55 -9.59 9.03 -38.20
N ARG A 56 -8.37 8.51 -38.10
CA ARG A 56 -7.81 7.52 -39.00
C ARG A 56 -7.59 6.20 -38.27
N VAL A 57 -7.68 5.12 -39.02
CA VAL A 57 -7.40 3.76 -38.56
C VAL A 57 -6.28 3.21 -39.42
N LYS A 58 -5.25 2.63 -38.81
CA LYS A 58 -4.13 2.04 -39.53
C LYS A 58 -3.57 0.83 -38.79
N GLU A 59 -3.14 -0.17 -39.56
CA GLU A 59 -2.49 -1.35 -39.04
C GLU A 59 -0.98 -1.18 -38.96
N PHE A 60 -0.40 -1.72 -37.89
CA PHE A 60 1.04 -1.74 -37.66
C PHE A 60 1.47 -3.12 -37.18
N HIS A 61 2.63 -3.60 -37.62
CA HIS A 61 3.20 -4.84 -37.11
C HIS A 61 3.89 -4.60 -35.75
N VAL A 62 3.71 -5.50 -34.80
CA VAL A 62 4.25 -5.38 -33.42
C VAL A 62 5.77 -5.34 -33.39
N SER A 63 6.46 -5.91 -34.39
CA SER A 63 7.92 -5.79 -34.51
C SER A 63 8.40 -4.34 -34.72
N LEU A 64 7.50 -3.44 -35.12
CA LEU A 64 7.78 -2.00 -35.22
C LEU A 64 7.70 -1.30 -33.86
N LEU A 65 7.31 -2.00 -32.78
CA LEU A 65 7.26 -1.46 -31.43
C LEU A 65 8.64 -1.63 -30.77
N GLU A 66 9.51 -0.62 -30.89
CA GLU A 66 10.75 -0.57 -30.11
C GLU A 66 10.42 -0.38 -28.62
N SER A 67 10.77 -1.35 -27.77
CA SER A 67 10.80 -1.16 -26.31
C SER A 67 11.74 0.00 -25.98
N VAL A 68 11.24 1.02 -25.29
CA VAL A 68 12.05 2.19 -24.93
C VAL A 68 13.23 1.74 -24.05
N LYS A 69 14.45 1.83 -24.58
CA LYS A 69 15.66 1.87 -23.74
C LYS A 69 15.53 3.08 -22.82
N VAL A 70 15.44 2.84 -21.52
CA VAL A 70 15.57 3.87 -20.49
C VAL A 70 16.87 4.63 -20.76
N ARG A 71 16.77 5.91 -21.11
CA ARG A 71 17.96 6.78 -21.17
C ARG A 71 18.41 6.99 -19.73
N LYS A 72 19.57 6.44 -19.35
CA LYS A 72 20.30 6.89 -18.17
C LYS A 72 20.51 8.40 -18.33
N PHE A 73 19.91 9.18 -17.44
CA PHE A 73 20.18 10.61 -17.36
C PHE A 73 21.65 10.75 -16.97
N ARG A 74 22.50 11.19 -17.90
CA ARG A 74 23.84 11.72 -17.57
C ARG A 74 23.63 13.15 -17.07
N GLY A 75 23.19 13.28 -15.83
CA GLY A 75 23.39 14.51 -15.07
C GLY A 75 24.87 14.64 -14.78
N LYS A 76 25.37 15.89 -14.76
CA LYS A 76 26.68 16.23 -14.20
C LYS A 76 26.82 15.57 -12.83
N THR A 77 28.05 15.27 -12.42
CA THR A 77 28.43 14.87 -11.06
C THR A 77 27.94 15.90 -10.05
N ASP A 78 26.66 15.81 -9.73
CA ASP A 78 26.12 16.28 -8.47
C ASP A 78 26.55 15.21 -7.49
N THR A 79 27.47 15.59 -6.61
CA THR A 79 27.71 14.97 -5.32
C THR A 79 26.39 14.36 -4.85
N ILE A 80 26.31 13.04 -4.77
CA ILE A 80 25.16 12.35 -4.18
C ILE A 80 25.20 12.74 -2.70
N VAL A 81 24.59 13.89 -2.39
CA VAL A 81 23.89 14.03 -1.13
C VAL A 81 22.90 12.88 -1.17
N LYS A 82 23.14 11.86 -0.35
CA LYS A 82 22.14 10.83 -0.06
C LYS A 82 20.87 11.60 0.27
N ARG A 83 19.92 11.68 -0.67
CA ARG A 83 18.56 12.03 -0.30
C ARG A 83 18.14 10.85 0.56
N ASP A 84 18.05 11.08 1.87
CA ASP A 84 17.50 10.12 2.81
C ASP A 84 16.23 9.57 2.18
N GLN A 85 16.27 8.30 1.81
CA GLN A 85 15.12 7.64 1.24
C GLN A 85 14.12 7.55 2.40
N VAL A 86 13.11 8.42 2.39
CA VAL A 86 12.06 8.38 3.42
C VAL A 86 11.39 7.01 3.31
N ASN A 87 11.64 6.15 4.29
CA ASN A 87 11.01 4.83 4.34
C ASN A 87 9.49 5.00 4.43
N THR A 88 8.78 4.30 3.55
CA THR A 88 7.32 4.20 3.61
C THR A 88 6.89 3.49 4.90
N GLU A 89 5.62 3.63 5.29
CA GLU A 89 5.07 2.88 6.44
C GLU A 89 5.30 1.36 6.27
N PHE A 90 5.14 0.85 5.05
CA PHE A 90 5.42 -0.55 4.73
C PHE A 90 6.89 -0.93 5.01
N GLU A 91 7.84 -0.11 4.56
CA GLU A 91 9.27 -0.39 4.78
C GLU A 91 9.65 -0.30 6.26
N LYS A 92 9.04 0.62 7.02
CA LYS A 92 9.20 0.71 8.48
C LYS A 92 8.67 -0.51 9.20
N VAL A 93 7.46 -0.97 8.87
CA VAL A 93 6.92 -2.22 9.45
C VAL A 93 7.76 -3.42 9.04
N ARG A 94 8.28 -3.45 7.81
CA ARG A 94 9.19 -4.51 7.34
C ARG A 94 10.52 -4.50 8.11
N GLU A 95 11.07 -3.32 8.38
CA GLU A 95 12.24 -3.14 9.25
C GLU A 95 11.98 -3.70 10.65
N PHE A 96 10.85 -3.34 11.25
CA PHE A 96 10.42 -3.88 12.55
C PHE A 96 10.27 -5.40 12.52
N HIS A 97 9.57 -5.96 11.51
CA HIS A 97 9.43 -7.41 11.37
C HIS A 97 10.78 -8.11 11.27
N LYS A 98 11.72 -7.54 10.51
CA LYS A 98 13.08 -8.09 10.37
C LYS A 98 13.85 -8.05 11.69
N ALA A 99 13.82 -6.92 12.40
CA ALA A 99 14.55 -6.74 13.67
C ALA A 99 14.00 -7.65 14.77
N PHE A 100 12.68 -7.82 14.83
CA PHE A 100 11.99 -8.64 15.84
C PHE A 100 11.73 -10.07 15.37
N LYS A 101 12.29 -10.47 14.22
CA LYS A 101 12.18 -11.82 13.64
C LYS A 101 10.72 -12.30 13.48
N TYR A 102 9.81 -11.37 13.20
CA TYR A 102 8.43 -11.73 12.87
C TYR A 102 8.34 -12.30 11.45
N PRO A 103 7.38 -13.20 11.19
CA PRO A 103 7.16 -13.74 9.86
C PRO A 103 6.93 -12.64 8.81
N MET A 104 7.63 -12.76 7.68
CA MET A 104 7.46 -11.93 6.50
C MET A 104 7.82 -12.74 5.25
N ASN A 105 7.20 -12.40 4.12
CA ASN A 105 7.46 -13.05 2.84
C ASN A 105 8.11 -12.06 1.88
N ASP A 106 9.09 -12.53 1.09
CA ASP A 106 9.70 -11.73 0.02
C ASP A 106 8.85 -11.72 -1.27
N ASN A 107 7.85 -12.61 -1.36
CA ASN A 107 6.92 -12.69 -2.47
C ASN A 107 5.46 -12.69 -1.96
N PRO A 108 4.50 -12.18 -2.75
CA PRO A 108 3.07 -12.22 -2.39
C PRO A 108 2.62 -13.64 -2.06
N THR A 109 2.24 -13.85 -0.80
CA THR A 109 1.93 -15.16 -0.24
C THR A 109 0.76 -15.00 0.74
N PRO A 110 -0.30 -15.81 0.63
CA PRO A 110 -1.43 -15.70 1.54
C PRO A 110 -1.01 -16.05 2.96
N MET A 111 -1.57 -15.33 3.94
CA MET A 111 -1.46 -15.69 5.35
C MET A 111 -2.14 -17.04 5.60
N SER A 112 -1.55 -17.83 6.51
CA SER A 112 -2.20 -19.03 7.06
C SER A 112 -3.47 -18.63 7.84
N LYS A 113 -4.35 -19.61 8.08
CA LYS A 113 -5.59 -19.40 8.87
C LYS A 113 -5.30 -18.88 10.28
N GLU A 114 -4.25 -19.40 10.92
CA GLU A 114 -3.81 -18.97 12.24
C GLU A 114 -3.26 -17.53 12.19
N MET A 115 -2.40 -17.23 11.20
CA MET A 115 -1.83 -15.90 11.05
C MET A 115 -2.91 -14.84 10.82
N ILE A 116 -3.87 -15.09 9.91
CA ILE A 116 -4.96 -14.12 9.69
C ILE A 116 -5.79 -13.94 10.96
N LEU A 117 -6.09 -15.01 11.70
CA LEU A 117 -6.86 -14.92 12.94
C LEU A 117 -6.14 -14.05 14.00
N ASN A 118 -4.85 -14.31 14.22
CA ASN A 118 -4.03 -13.52 15.15
C ASN A 118 -3.96 -12.04 14.73
N ARG A 119 -3.71 -11.77 13.45
CA ARG A 119 -3.63 -10.39 12.93
C ARG A 119 -4.97 -9.65 13.04
N THR A 120 -6.09 -10.32 12.77
CA THR A 120 -7.42 -9.72 12.97
C THR A 120 -7.74 -9.50 14.45
N GLY A 121 -7.26 -10.38 15.35
CA GLY A 121 -7.39 -10.21 16.79
C GLY A 121 -6.67 -8.96 17.29
N PHE A 122 -5.43 -8.73 16.86
CA PHE A 122 -4.69 -7.51 17.22
C PHE A 122 -5.37 -6.24 16.71
N ILE A 123 -5.93 -6.25 15.49
CA ILE A 123 -6.69 -5.11 14.96
C ILE A 123 -7.95 -4.89 15.80
N ALA A 124 -8.66 -5.97 16.17
CA ALA A 124 -9.88 -5.86 16.98
C ALA A 124 -9.61 -5.31 18.38
N GLU A 125 -8.47 -5.62 18.99
CA GLU A 125 -8.03 -5.05 20.27
C GLU A 125 -7.93 -3.52 20.19
N GLU A 126 -7.23 -2.99 19.17
CA GLU A 126 -7.10 -1.54 18.94
C GLU A 126 -8.47 -0.87 18.69
N LEU A 127 -9.39 -1.55 17.99
CA LEU A 127 -10.75 -1.05 17.81
C LEU A 127 -11.50 -0.95 19.15
N ILE A 128 -11.36 -1.94 20.03
CA ILE A 128 -11.98 -1.94 21.36
C ILE A 128 -11.35 -0.85 22.24
N GLU A 129 -10.03 -0.69 22.18
CA GLU A 129 -9.32 0.40 22.88
C GLU A 129 -9.78 1.78 22.42
N ALA A 130 -10.02 1.97 21.11
CA ALA A 130 -10.57 3.23 20.59
C ALA A 130 -11.98 3.53 21.12
N LEU A 131 -12.85 2.51 21.24
CA LEU A 131 -14.17 2.67 21.87
C LEU A 131 -14.05 3.04 23.35
N HIS A 132 -13.13 2.39 24.06
CA HIS A 132 -12.85 2.71 25.46
C HIS A 132 -12.33 4.15 25.61
N ALA A 133 -11.38 4.57 24.78
CA ALA A 133 -10.83 5.92 24.77
C ALA A 133 -11.86 7.01 24.40
N THR A 134 -12.98 6.63 23.79
CA THR A 134 -14.10 7.52 23.45
C THR A 134 -15.15 7.59 24.58
N SER A 135 -15.08 6.72 25.58
CA SER A 135 -16.08 6.58 26.64
C SER A 135 -15.64 7.30 27.92
N PHE A 136 -16.57 7.99 28.59
CA PHE A 136 -16.28 8.68 29.86
C PHE A 136 -16.66 7.88 31.11
N ASN A 137 -17.35 6.75 30.95
CA ASN A 137 -17.73 5.84 32.02
C ASN A 137 -18.03 4.43 31.49
N GLU A 138 -18.19 3.47 32.40
CA GLU A 138 -18.45 2.06 32.09
C GLU A 138 -19.74 1.85 31.27
N ASN A 139 -20.81 2.59 31.58
CA ASN A 139 -22.09 2.43 30.88
C ASN A 139 -21.99 2.84 29.40
N GLU A 140 -21.30 3.96 29.12
CA GLU A 140 -21.03 4.40 27.75
C GLU A 140 -20.18 3.37 26.98
N PHE A 141 -19.12 2.87 27.62
CA PHE A 141 -18.25 1.87 26.99
C PHE A 141 -19.00 0.58 26.66
N ASN A 142 -19.80 0.07 27.61
CA ASN A 142 -20.62 -1.12 27.41
C ASN A 142 -21.66 -0.92 26.30
N ALA A 143 -22.26 0.26 26.19
CA ALA A 143 -23.20 0.59 25.12
C ALA A 143 -22.51 0.61 23.74
N LEU A 144 -21.36 1.30 23.62
CA LEU A 144 -20.59 1.35 22.38
C LEU A 144 -20.09 -0.04 21.96
N TYR A 145 -19.59 -0.84 22.89
CA TYR A 145 -19.13 -2.20 22.61
C TYR A 145 -20.27 -3.13 22.18
N THR A 146 -21.46 -2.99 22.78
CA THR A 146 -22.65 -3.75 22.39
C THR A 146 -23.05 -3.44 20.95
N GLU A 147 -23.09 -2.16 20.58
CA GLU A 147 -23.40 -1.73 19.21
C GLU A 147 -22.32 -2.19 18.22
N PHE A 148 -21.04 -2.12 18.60
CA PHE A 148 -19.94 -2.64 17.79
C PHE A 148 -20.11 -4.14 17.49
N ARG A 149 -20.45 -4.95 18.49
CA ARG A 149 -20.72 -6.39 18.31
C ARG A 149 -21.90 -6.64 17.38
N LEU A 150 -22.95 -5.83 17.45
CA LEU A 150 -24.09 -5.95 16.53
C LEU A 150 -23.65 -5.68 15.08
N ARG A 151 -22.83 -4.65 14.85
CA ARG A 151 -22.28 -4.33 13.52
C ARG A 151 -21.34 -5.41 12.99
N LEU A 152 -20.52 -6.00 13.85
CA LEU A 152 -19.71 -7.16 13.49
C LEU A 152 -20.57 -8.35 13.08
N SER A 153 -21.62 -8.66 13.86
CA SER A 153 -22.57 -9.72 13.53
C SER A 153 -23.24 -9.46 12.18
N GLN A 154 -23.74 -8.25 11.92
CA GLN A 154 -24.31 -7.90 10.61
C GLN A 154 -23.30 -8.07 9.48
N SER A 155 -22.05 -7.66 9.69
CA SER A 155 -20.97 -7.81 8.71
C SER A 155 -20.66 -9.28 8.43
N PHE A 156 -20.65 -10.13 9.46
CA PHE A 156 -20.51 -11.58 9.31
C PHE A 156 -21.62 -12.18 8.43
N HIS A 157 -22.88 -11.84 8.72
CA HIS A 157 -24.01 -12.36 7.93
C HIS A 157 -23.95 -11.94 6.45
N LYS A 158 -23.40 -10.76 6.13
CA LYS A 158 -23.14 -10.33 4.74
C LYS A 158 -22.07 -11.17 4.03
N GLN A 159 -21.14 -11.78 4.76
CA GLN A 159 -20.10 -12.63 4.18
C GLN A 159 -20.56 -14.07 4.00
N VAL A 160 -21.44 -14.59 4.87
CA VAL A 160 -21.94 -15.99 4.82
C VAL A 160 -22.56 -16.36 3.47
N VAL A 161 -23.20 -15.40 2.80
CA VAL A 161 -23.88 -15.62 1.51
C VAL A 161 -22.96 -15.49 0.29
N LYS A 162 -21.70 -15.09 0.48
CA LYS A 162 -20.75 -14.89 -0.63
C LYS A 162 -20.07 -16.21 -1.02
N PRO A 163 -19.69 -16.36 -2.30
CA PRO A 163 -18.92 -17.52 -2.72
C PRO A 163 -17.55 -17.57 -2.04
N TYR A 164 -17.08 -18.78 -1.74
CA TYR A 164 -15.75 -19.00 -1.18
C TYR A 164 -14.65 -18.84 -2.26
N PRO A 165 -13.41 -18.49 -1.86
CA PRO A 165 -12.25 -18.51 -2.74
C PRO A 165 -12.07 -19.89 -3.38
N ARG A 166 -11.75 -19.94 -4.69
CA ARG A 166 -11.62 -21.22 -5.42
C ARG A 166 -10.19 -21.76 -5.45
N ASN A 167 -9.21 -20.90 -5.17
CA ASN A 167 -7.79 -21.21 -5.24
C ASN A 167 -6.97 -20.27 -4.34
N TYR A 168 -5.66 -20.52 -4.24
CA TYR A 168 -4.75 -19.71 -3.42
C TYR A 168 -4.61 -18.25 -3.86
N PHE A 169 -4.72 -17.96 -5.16
CA PHE A 169 -4.64 -16.60 -5.67
C PHE A 169 -5.89 -15.78 -5.30
N ASP A 170 -7.07 -16.40 -5.32
CA ASP A 170 -8.32 -15.78 -4.83
C ASP A 170 -8.19 -15.42 -3.33
N VAL A 171 -7.62 -16.31 -2.51
CA VAL A 171 -7.37 -16.06 -1.07
C VAL A 171 -6.41 -14.90 -0.88
N LEU A 172 -5.27 -14.92 -1.59
CA LEU A 172 -4.28 -13.84 -1.50
C LEU A 172 -4.88 -12.49 -1.93
N THR A 173 -5.65 -12.49 -3.02
CA THR A 173 -6.34 -11.29 -3.51
C THR A 173 -7.28 -10.74 -2.46
N GLY A 174 -8.15 -11.58 -1.87
CA GLY A 174 -9.08 -11.14 -0.83
C GLY A 174 -8.39 -10.65 0.45
N GLN A 175 -7.27 -11.25 0.84
CA GLN A 175 -6.48 -10.78 1.99
C GLN A 175 -5.82 -9.43 1.72
N ILE A 176 -5.23 -9.23 0.54
CA ILE A 176 -4.62 -7.94 0.14
C ILE A 176 -5.68 -6.84 0.05
N ASP A 177 -6.84 -7.14 -0.55
CA ASP A 177 -7.98 -6.23 -0.66
C ASP A 177 -8.43 -5.79 0.75
N SER A 178 -8.65 -6.74 1.66
CA SER A 178 -9.00 -6.44 3.05
C SER A 178 -7.95 -5.60 3.79
N CYS A 179 -6.65 -5.91 3.63
CA CYS A 179 -5.58 -5.09 4.23
C CYS A 179 -5.58 -3.67 3.66
N THR A 180 -5.87 -3.52 2.38
CA THR A 180 -5.93 -2.21 1.70
C THR A 180 -7.11 -1.39 2.20
N ASP A 181 -8.30 -2.00 2.28
CA ASP A 181 -9.50 -1.35 2.81
C ASP A 181 -9.32 -0.90 4.26
N ILE A 182 -8.74 -1.75 5.12
CA ILE A 182 -8.42 -1.40 6.50
C ILE A 182 -7.47 -0.20 6.54
N SER A 183 -6.40 -0.21 5.72
CA SER A 183 -5.49 0.94 5.65
C SER A 183 -6.18 2.19 5.12
N TYR A 184 -7.16 2.06 4.23
CA TYR A 184 -7.88 3.19 3.65
C TYR A 184 -8.79 3.84 4.70
N PHE A 185 -9.56 3.03 5.44
CA PHE A 185 -10.38 3.52 6.55
C PHE A 185 -9.51 4.16 7.63
N ASN A 186 -8.41 3.52 8.04
CA ASN A 186 -7.50 4.09 9.04
C ASN A 186 -6.97 5.47 8.62
N LYS A 187 -6.52 5.63 7.36
CA LYS A 187 -6.09 6.93 6.83
C LYS A 187 -7.26 7.93 6.78
N GLY A 188 -8.47 7.46 6.46
CA GLY A 188 -9.71 8.24 6.53
C GLY A 188 -9.99 8.76 7.93
N ASP A 189 -9.79 7.96 8.98
CA ASP A 189 -9.97 8.37 10.37
C ASP A 189 -9.07 9.56 10.73
N PHE A 190 -7.81 9.55 10.28
CA PHE A 190 -6.90 10.69 10.45
C PHE A 190 -7.38 11.96 9.74
N THR A 191 -8.07 11.83 8.60
CA THR A 191 -8.69 12.99 7.93
C THR A 191 -9.85 13.55 8.75
N ILE A 192 -10.66 12.68 9.38
CA ILE A 192 -11.77 13.07 10.26
C ILE A 192 -11.23 13.74 11.53
N LEU A 193 -10.17 13.18 12.12
CA LEU A 193 -9.45 13.76 13.26
C LEU A 193 -8.67 15.03 12.89
N GLY A 194 -8.54 15.34 11.58
CA GLY A 194 -7.80 16.48 11.08
C GLY A 194 -6.32 16.49 11.50
N THR A 195 -5.72 15.30 11.64
CA THR A 195 -4.35 15.08 12.12
C THR A 195 -3.55 14.34 11.05
N CYS A 196 -2.37 14.86 10.70
CA CYS A 196 -1.47 14.21 9.77
C CYS A 196 -0.85 12.97 10.42
N PRO A 197 -1.02 11.76 9.83
CA PRO A 197 -0.56 10.52 10.43
C PRO A 197 0.95 10.31 10.36
N ASP A 198 1.63 10.79 9.31
CA ASP A 198 3.03 10.42 9.06
C ASP A 198 3.99 10.73 10.25
N PRO A 199 3.92 11.90 10.91
CA PRO A 199 4.75 12.18 12.08
C PRO A 199 4.41 11.28 13.28
N ILE A 200 3.12 10.97 13.48
CA ILE A 200 2.63 10.09 14.54
C ILE A 200 3.14 8.66 14.31
N PHE A 201 3.05 8.18 13.08
CA PHE A 201 3.57 6.87 12.69
C PHE A 201 5.09 6.77 12.92
N ASN A 202 5.85 7.84 12.63
CA ASN A 202 7.29 7.87 12.89
C ASN A 202 7.60 7.71 14.38
N ILE A 203 6.88 8.43 15.25
CA ILE A 203 7.04 8.33 16.70
C ILE A 203 6.78 6.90 17.18
N VAL A 204 5.71 6.27 16.69
CA VAL A 204 5.37 4.88 17.05
C VAL A 204 6.43 3.91 16.52
N HIS A 205 6.90 4.09 15.28
CA HIS A 205 7.96 3.27 14.71
C HIS A 205 9.25 3.36 15.52
N GLU A 206 9.70 4.57 15.85
CA GLU A 206 10.88 4.80 16.68
C GLU A 206 10.75 4.16 18.06
N ALA A 207 9.60 4.33 18.73
CA ALA A 207 9.34 3.69 20.01
C ALA A 207 9.33 2.16 19.92
N ASN A 208 8.83 1.59 18.81
CA ASN A 208 8.84 0.15 18.56
C ASN A 208 10.26 -0.37 18.32
N MET A 209 11.06 0.32 17.51
CA MET A 209 12.46 -0.05 17.26
C MET A 209 13.32 0.08 18.52
N ASN A 210 13.03 1.06 19.38
CA ASN A 210 13.71 1.24 20.68
C ASN A 210 13.37 0.15 21.70
N LYS A 211 12.50 -0.83 21.37
CA LYS A 211 12.32 -2.04 22.20
C LYS A 211 13.47 -3.05 22.05
N LEU A 212 14.40 -2.83 21.12
CA LEU A 212 15.65 -3.60 21.05
C LEU A 212 16.54 -3.26 22.25
N HIS A 213 17.21 -4.27 22.80
CA HIS A 213 18.15 -4.08 23.90
C HIS A 213 19.50 -3.57 23.36
N ALA A 214 20.43 -3.22 24.26
CA ALA A 214 21.73 -2.64 23.88
C ALA A 214 22.57 -3.52 22.93
N ASP A 215 22.29 -4.82 22.90
CA ASP A 215 22.91 -5.78 21.98
C ASP A 215 22.23 -5.84 20.60
N GLY A 216 21.19 -5.04 20.37
CA GLY A 216 20.43 -4.99 19.12
C GLY A 216 19.39 -6.10 18.98
N TYR A 217 19.10 -6.87 20.03
CA TYR A 217 18.14 -7.97 19.99
C TYR A 217 16.92 -7.75 20.89
N PRO A 218 15.73 -8.20 20.49
CA PRO A 218 14.55 -8.17 21.36
C PRO A 218 14.67 -9.21 22.50
N ARG A 219 13.88 -9.02 23.55
CA ARG A 219 13.67 -9.99 24.62
C ARG A 219 12.17 -10.26 24.74
N TYR A 220 11.80 -11.48 25.10
CA TYR A 220 10.40 -11.89 25.23
C TYR A 220 10.18 -12.58 26.58
N ASN A 221 8.98 -12.41 27.15
CA ASN A 221 8.57 -13.17 28.34
C ASN A 221 8.09 -14.58 27.96
N GLU A 222 7.69 -15.36 28.95
CA GLU A 222 7.17 -16.74 28.79
C GLU A 222 5.92 -16.84 27.89
N HIS A 223 5.20 -15.73 27.68
CA HIS A 223 4.04 -15.64 26.80
C HIS A 223 4.36 -15.06 25.42
N GLY A 224 5.64 -14.83 25.10
CA GLY A 224 6.05 -14.25 23.82
C GLY A 224 5.80 -12.74 23.69
N LYS A 225 5.53 -12.03 24.80
CA LYS A 225 5.39 -10.57 24.82
C LYS A 225 6.77 -9.91 24.89
N ILE A 226 6.98 -8.87 24.08
CA ILE A 226 8.25 -8.12 24.06
C ILE A 226 8.50 -7.46 25.43
N ILE A 227 9.69 -7.68 25.99
CA ILE A 227 10.20 -7.04 27.19
C ILE A 227 10.94 -5.76 26.79
N LYS A 228 10.46 -4.63 27.29
CA LYS A 228 11.02 -3.29 27.06
C LYS A 228 12.37 -3.14 27.80
N PRO A 229 13.42 -2.56 27.19
CA PRO A 229 14.68 -2.30 27.87
C PRO A 229 14.55 -1.20 28.93
N GLU A 230 15.55 -1.11 29.82
CA GLU A 230 15.66 -0.02 30.78
C GLU A 230 15.73 1.34 30.06
N GLY A 231 15.02 2.34 30.58
CA GLY A 231 14.97 3.68 29.98
C GLY A 231 14.11 3.79 28.72
N TRP A 232 13.39 2.73 28.30
CA TRP A 232 12.46 2.80 27.18
C TRP A 232 11.36 3.85 27.43
N VAL A 233 11.13 4.72 26.44
CA VAL A 233 10.13 5.78 26.49
C VAL A 233 8.91 5.38 25.65
N ALA A 234 7.73 5.50 26.25
CA ALA A 234 6.47 5.22 25.58
C ALA A 234 6.13 6.30 24.54
N PRO A 235 5.46 5.97 23.42
CA PRO A 235 5.19 6.93 22.35
C PRO A 235 4.14 7.98 22.71
N GLU A 236 3.24 7.70 23.65
CA GLU A 236 2.04 8.51 23.96
C GLU A 236 2.37 9.97 24.32
N PRO A 237 3.38 10.27 25.18
CA PRO A 237 3.77 11.66 25.47
C PRO A 237 4.33 12.41 24.24
N LEU A 238 4.95 11.71 23.29
CA LEU A 238 5.45 12.30 22.05
C LEU A 238 4.32 12.51 21.04
N ILE A 239 3.38 11.57 20.96
CA ILE A 239 2.13 11.69 20.19
C ILE A 239 1.35 12.92 20.64
N GLU A 240 1.18 13.12 21.94
CA GLU A 240 0.49 14.29 22.49
C GLU A 240 1.18 15.59 22.07
N LYS A 241 2.51 15.67 22.24
CA LYS A 241 3.29 16.84 21.81
C LYS A 241 3.13 17.12 20.31
N GLU A 242 3.12 16.08 19.49
CA GLU A 242 2.94 16.20 18.04
C GLU A 242 1.52 16.68 17.67
N ILE A 243 0.49 16.16 18.33
CA ILE A 243 -0.90 16.66 18.18
C ILE A 243 -0.96 18.15 18.53
N GLN A 244 -0.39 18.56 19.67
CA GLN A 244 -0.35 19.99 20.05
C GLN A 244 0.40 20.84 19.03
N ARG A 245 1.51 20.32 18.47
CA ARG A 245 2.27 21.00 17.41
C ARG A 245 1.43 21.17 16.13
N GLN A 246 0.63 20.18 15.75
CA GLN A 246 -0.25 20.26 14.58
C GLN A 246 -1.43 21.22 14.81
N LYS A 247 -2.01 21.24 16.03
CA LYS A 247 -3.06 22.20 16.40
C LYS A 247 -2.61 23.66 16.26
N LYS A 248 -1.34 23.97 16.59
CA LYS A 248 -0.76 25.33 16.49
C LYS A 248 -0.46 25.78 15.06
N LYS A 249 -0.42 24.88 14.08
CA LYS A 249 -0.10 25.20 12.67
C LYS A 249 -1.34 25.53 11.82
N LYS A 250 -2.53 25.40 12.39
CA LYS A 250 -3.80 25.84 11.79
C LYS A 250 -4.07 27.28 12.23
#